data_AF-A0A966A6C6-F1
#
_entry.id   AF-A0A966A6C6-F1
#
_cell.length_a   1.000
_cell.length_b   1.000
_cell.length_c   1.000
_cell.angle_alpha   90.00
_cell.angle_beta   90.00
_cell.angle_gamma   90.00
#
_symmetry.space_group_name_H-M   'P 1'
#
loop_
_entity.id
_entity.type
_entity.pdbx_description
1 polymer ?
#
loop_
_entity_poly.entity_id
_entity_poly.type
_entity_poly.pdbx_seq_one_letter_code
_entity_poly.pdbx_strand_id
1 'polypeptide(L)'
;MLVAGYEILECYRVLAKGGLNIVGELLKGQGTFYEYDHFPKGDIYDEEFSSQYYYHSHREDQGEHGHFHTFLRSGAIPENVQPVPYDGDEPWPTGDEALSHLIAISMDPRGFPIGLFATNRWVTAEAWYRAADVIDMVDRFRIDHANPSWPTNRWMTAMMCLFKPQIAALLEHRDAVVDAWVKDHPGVDVYEDRELEVTGWLPVSVDEQLAAVRAALA
;
A
#
# COMPACT_ATOMS: atom_id res chain seq x y z
N MET A 1 -5.87 16.44 0.74
CA MET A 1 -5.64 16.17 -0.70
C MET A 1 -4.76 17.21 -1.39
N LEU A 2 -5.17 18.49 -1.57
CA LEU A 2 -4.32 19.45 -2.32
C LEU A 2 -2.92 19.64 -1.71
N VAL A 3 -2.85 19.80 -0.38
CA VAL A 3 -1.57 19.87 0.36
C VAL A 3 -0.72 18.61 0.15
N ALA A 4 -1.34 17.43 0.13
CA ALA A 4 -0.63 16.17 -0.08
C ALA A 4 -0.03 16.07 -1.49
N GLY A 5 -0.76 16.51 -2.52
CA GLY A 5 -0.17 16.56 -3.85
C GLY A 5 0.98 17.56 -3.96
N TYR A 6 0.94 18.70 -3.27
CA TYR A 6 2.11 19.58 -3.18
C TYR A 6 3.29 18.97 -2.44
N GLU A 7 3.03 18.20 -1.39
CA GLU A 7 4.06 17.45 -0.68
C GLU A 7 4.76 16.45 -1.61
N ILE A 8 3.98 15.71 -2.41
CA ILE A 8 4.52 14.78 -3.42
C ILE A 8 5.41 15.52 -4.43
N LEU A 9 4.94 16.63 -4.99
CA LEU A 9 5.71 17.42 -5.95
C LEU A 9 6.99 18.00 -5.34
N GLU A 10 6.94 18.44 -4.08
CA GLU A 10 8.12 18.92 -3.37
C GLU A 10 9.13 17.79 -3.14
N CYS A 11 8.68 16.58 -2.76
CA CYS A 11 9.53 15.40 -2.64
C CYS A 11 10.23 15.07 -3.97
N TYR A 12 9.51 15.06 -5.08
CA TYR A 12 10.10 14.90 -6.41
C TYR A 12 11.13 15.99 -6.70
N ARG A 13 10.81 17.26 -6.41
CA ARG A 13 11.69 18.39 -6.68
C ARG A 13 12.99 18.32 -5.86
N VAL A 14 12.95 17.93 -4.59
CA VAL A 14 14.16 17.86 -3.75
C VAL A 14 15.04 16.67 -4.10
N LEU A 15 14.44 15.51 -4.43
CA LEU A 15 15.19 14.33 -4.86
C LEU A 15 15.85 14.57 -6.23
N ALA A 16 15.11 15.16 -7.18
CA ALA A 16 15.65 15.48 -8.50
C ALA A 16 16.86 16.42 -8.46
N LYS A 17 16.94 17.35 -7.48
CA LYS A 17 18.13 18.21 -7.28
C LYS A 17 19.41 17.42 -6.96
N GLY A 18 19.27 16.22 -6.39
CA GLY A 18 20.37 15.29 -6.11
C GLY A 18 20.57 14.21 -7.18
N GLY A 19 19.78 14.20 -8.27
CA GLY A 19 19.76 13.08 -9.22
C GLY A 19 19.17 11.79 -8.62
N LEU A 20 18.28 11.92 -7.64
CA LEU A 20 17.66 10.82 -6.89
C LEU A 20 16.18 10.67 -7.28
N ASN A 21 15.58 9.54 -6.92
CA ASN A 21 14.14 9.27 -7.05
C ASN A 21 13.63 8.45 -5.84
N ILE A 22 12.31 8.28 -5.74
CA ILE A 22 11.64 7.62 -4.61
C ILE A 22 12.17 6.22 -4.35
N VAL A 23 12.20 5.38 -5.39
CA VAL A 23 12.59 3.97 -5.30
C VAL A 23 14.09 3.84 -5.01
N GLY A 24 14.91 4.60 -5.72
CA GLY A 24 16.37 4.58 -5.59
C GLY A 24 16.84 4.92 -4.18
N GLU A 25 16.15 5.80 -3.47
CA GLU A 25 16.47 6.14 -2.08
C GLU A 25 16.24 4.98 -1.09
N LEU A 26 15.37 4.03 -1.42
CA LEU A 26 15.14 2.83 -0.60
C LEU A 26 16.13 1.73 -0.93
N LEU A 27 16.49 1.59 -2.21
CA LEU A 27 17.46 0.59 -2.66
C LEU A 27 18.90 0.97 -2.32
N LYS A 28 19.16 2.27 -2.11
CA LYS A 28 20.49 2.80 -1.79
C LYS A 28 21.08 2.12 -0.55
N GLY A 29 22.24 1.53 -0.74
CA GLY A 29 22.98 0.87 0.34
C GLY A 29 22.43 -0.50 0.76
N GLN A 30 21.44 -1.06 0.06
CA GLN A 30 20.85 -2.36 0.40
C GLN A 30 21.59 -3.57 -0.20
N GLY A 31 22.53 -3.33 -1.12
CA GLY A 31 23.32 -4.36 -1.79
C GLY A 31 22.69 -4.79 -3.12
N THR A 32 22.86 -6.07 -3.48
CA THR A 32 22.26 -6.63 -4.69
C THR A 32 20.74 -6.68 -4.54
N PHE A 33 20.04 -6.26 -5.59
CA PHE A 33 18.60 -6.36 -5.70
C PHE A 33 18.22 -7.77 -6.16
N TYR A 34 17.46 -8.49 -5.34
CA TYR A 34 16.89 -9.80 -5.67
C TYR A 34 15.37 -9.70 -5.70
N GLU A 35 14.74 -10.45 -6.59
CA GLU A 35 13.28 -10.56 -6.61
C GLU A 35 12.76 -11.11 -5.29
N TYR A 36 11.55 -10.68 -4.90
CA TYR A 36 10.87 -11.01 -3.64
C TYR A 36 11.56 -10.49 -2.36
N ASP A 37 12.80 -10.00 -2.42
CA ASP A 37 13.42 -9.35 -1.26
C ASP A 37 12.70 -8.04 -0.93
N HIS A 38 12.52 -7.79 0.36
CA HIS A 38 11.99 -6.53 0.87
C HIS A 38 13.08 -5.47 0.97
N PHE A 39 12.73 -4.25 0.57
CA PHE A 39 13.59 -3.09 0.62
C PHE A 39 12.95 -1.90 1.35
N PRO A 40 13.70 -1.23 2.26
CA PRO A 40 14.98 -1.69 2.78
C PRO A 40 14.83 -2.97 3.62
N LYS A 41 15.95 -3.62 3.92
CA LYS A 41 15.93 -4.81 4.80
C LYS A 41 15.35 -4.45 6.17
N GLY A 42 14.38 -5.25 6.61
CA GLY A 42 13.67 -5.04 7.86
C GLY A 42 12.44 -4.13 7.75
N ASP A 43 12.05 -3.77 6.53
CA ASP A 43 10.92 -2.90 6.21
C ASP A 43 11.06 -1.49 6.82
N ILE A 44 10.13 -0.61 6.50
CA ILE A 44 9.96 0.67 7.19
C ILE A 44 8.86 0.52 8.21
N TYR A 45 9.12 0.90 9.45
CA TYR A 45 8.13 0.92 10.52
C TYR A 45 8.23 2.22 11.31
N ASP A 46 7.11 2.91 11.41
CA ASP A 46 6.91 4.06 12.28
C ASP A 46 6.20 3.60 13.55
N GLU A 47 6.92 3.59 14.68
CA GLU A 47 6.39 3.15 15.98
C GLU A 47 5.26 4.05 16.50
N GLU A 48 5.32 5.36 16.26
CA GLU A 48 4.33 6.32 16.76
C GLU A 48 2.98 6.13 16.07
N PHE A 49 3.00 5.89 14.75
CA PHE A 49 1.80 5.71 13.94
C PHE A 49 1.48 4.26 13.63
N SER A 50 2.27 3.31 14.16
CA SER A 50 2.17 1.88 13.89
C SER A 50 1.97 1.55 12.40
N SER A 51 2.65 2.32 11.54
CA SER A 51 2.52 2.28 10.10
C SER A 51 3.74 1.62 9.50
N GLN A 52 3.53 0.73 8.54
CA GLN A 52 4.62 -0.02 7.91
C GLN A 52 4.51 0.00 6.39
N TYR A 53 5.64 0.02 5.71
CA TYR A 53 5.68 -0.32 4.30
C TYR A 53 6.99 -1.03 3.93
N TYR A 54 6.98 -1.75 2.83
CA TYR A 54 8.19 -2.21 2.15
C TYR A 54 8.04 -2.06 0.65
N TYR A 55 9.17 -2.13 -0.06
CA TYR A 55 9.22 -2.19 -1.52
C TYR A 55 9.80 -3.52 -1.96
N HIS A 56 9.23 -4.14 -2.99
CA HIS A 56 9.81 -5.33 -3.63
C HIS A 56 9.47 -5.38 -5.13
N SER A 57 10.04 -6.35 -5.83
CA SER A 57 9.71 -6.66 -7.22
C SER A 57 9.73 -8.16 -7.42
N HIS A 58 8.85 -8.70 -8.24
CA HIS A 58 8.74 -10.14 -8.47
C HIS A 58 8.33 -10.59 -9.87
N ARG A 59 8.12 -9.67 -10.81
CA ARG A 59 7.85 -9.97 -12.23
C ARG A 59 8.33 -8.81 -13.11
N GLU A 60 8.75 -9.10 -14.34
CA GLU A 60 8.80 -8.11 -15.42
C GLU A 60 7.38 -7.92 -15.98
N ASP A 61 6.48 -7.29 -15.21
CA ASP A 61 5.22 -6.83 -15.78
C ASP A 61 5.47 -5.59 -16.66
N GLN A 62 4.69 -5.39 -17.72
CA GLN A 62 5.00 -4.46 -18.81
C GLN A 62 5.09 -2.99 -18.32
N GLY A 63 6.28 -2.58 -17.89
CA GLY A 63 6.59 -1.23 -17.43
C GLY A 63 6.57 -1.02 -15.92
N GLU A 64 6.31 -2.06 -15.11
CA GLU A 64 6.52 -2.01 -13.65
C GLU A 64 7.99 -2.32 -13.33
N HIS A 65 8.58 -1.54 -12.41
CA HIS A 65 9.88 -1.86 -11.80
C HIS A 65 9.72 -2.63 -10.49
N GLY A 66 8.65 -2.36 -9.76
CA GLY A 66 8.23 -3.04 -8.55
C GLY A 66 7.20 -2.17 -7.83
N HIS A 67 6.83 -2.58 -6.62
CA HIS A 67 5.75 -1.94 -5.91
C HIS A 67 5.97 -1.91 -4.41
N PHE A 68 5.28 -0.95 -3.80
CA PHE A 68 5.14 -0.84 -2.37
C PHE A 68 3.97 -1.66 -1.87
N HIS A 69 4.09 -2.21 -0.67
CA HIS A 69 2.96 -2.63 0.14
C HIS A 69 2.89 -1.78 1.40
N THR A 70 1.69 -1.36 1.79
CA THR A 70 1.45 -0.52 2.97
C THR A 70 0.58 -1.23 3.98
N PHE A 71 0.86 -1.03 5.27
CA PHE A 71 0.23 -1.74 6.36
C PHE A 71 0.01 -0.85 7.58
N LEU A 72 -0.99 -1.22 8.38
CA LEU A 72 -1.07 -0.86 9.78
C LEU A 72 -0.85 -2.06 10.68
N ARG A 73 -0.10 -1.84 11.75
CA ARG A 73 0.07 -2.76 12.88
C ARG A 73 -0.96 -2.48 13.96
N SER A 74 -1.11 -3.43 14.87
CA SER A 74 -2.00 -3.43 16.03
C SER A 74 -2.17 -2.07 16.72
N GLY A 75 -1.08 -1.32 16.97
CA GLY A 75 -1.13 -0.02 17.64
C GLY A 75 -1.92 1.09 16.94
N ALA A 76 -2.18 0.97 15.63
CA ALA A 76 -3.02 1.90 14.87
C ALA A 76 -4.43 1.38 14.57
N ILE A 77 -4.67 0.08 14.77
CA ILE A 77 -5.97 -0.55 14.53
C ILE A 77 -6.91 -0.18 15.70
N PRO A 78 -8.09 0.42 15.44
CA PRO A 78 -9.03 0.77 16.52
C PRO A 78 -9.46 -0.45 17.34
N GLU A 79 -9.55 -0.34 18.66
CA GLU A 79 -9.95 -1.46 19.55
C GLU A 79 -11.31 -2.08 19.18
N ASN A 80 -12.22 -1.26 18.65
CA ASN A 80 -13.56 -1.70 18.24
C ASN A 80 -13.62 -2.31 16.83
N VAL A 81 -12.51 -2.30 16.09
CA VAL A 81 -12.37 -2.92 14.77
C VAL A 81 -11.78 -4.31 14.97
N GLN A 82 -12.43 -5.31 14.39
CA GLN A 82 -12.02 -6.71 14.49
C GLN A 82 -11.91 -7.30 13.10
N PRO A 83 -10.95 -8.20 12.84
CA PRO A 83 -10.87 -8.86 11.56
C PRO A 83 -12.10 -9.74 11.34
N VAL A 84 -12.37 -10.06 10.07
CA VAL A 84 -13.38 -11.05 9.70
C VAL A 84 -13.04 -12.37 10.38
N PRO A 85 -14.04 -13.08 10.95
CA PRO A 85 -13.81 -14.41 11.51
C PRO A 85 -13.21 -15.35 10.46
N TYR A 86 -12.20 -16.10 10.85
CA TYR A 86 -11.51 -17.06 10.00
C TYR A 86 -11.45 -18.40 10.72
N ASP A 87 -11.82 -19.46 10.01
CA ASP A 87 -11.88 -20.84 10.50
C ASP A 87 -10.98 -21.80 9.70
N GLY A 88 -10.11 -21.26 8.83
CA GLY A 88 -9.09 -22.01 8.13
C GLY A 88 -7.83 -22.28 8.97
N ASP A 89 -6.84 -22.91 8.33
CA ASP A 89 -5.65 -23.43 9.02
C ASP A 89 -4.49 -22.43 9.12
N GLU A 90 -4.49 -21.38 8.29
CA GLU A 90 -3.39 -20.42 8.25
C GLU A 90 -3.40 -19.45 9.46
N PRO A 91 -2.22 -18.97 9.90
CA PRO A 91 -2.16 -18.02 11.02
C PRO A 91 -2.96 -16.75 10.74
N TRP A 92 -3.85 -16.37 11.65
CA TRP A 92 -4.64 -15.15 11.53
C TRP A 92 -4.13 -14.10 12.53
N PRO A 93 -3.34 -13.08 12.10
CA PRO A 93 -2.67 -12.18 13.04
C PRO A 93 -3.67 -11.33 13.82
N THR A 94 -3.66 -11.46 15.14
CA THR A 94 -4.60 -10.78 16.05
C THR A 94 -3.87 -10.21 17.26
N GLY A 95 -4.56 -9.37 18.06
CA GLY A 95 -3.96 -8.74 19.22
C GLY A 95 -2.74 -7.91 18.85
N ASP A 96 -1.62 -8.10 19.56
CA ASP A 96 -0.38 -7.36 19.33
C ASP A 96 0.26 -7.65 17.96
N GLU A 97 -0.03 -8.81 17.36
CA GLU A 97 0.48 -9.21 16.05
C GLU A 97 -0.42 -8.73 14.90
N ALA A 98 -1.58 -8.13 15.20
CA ALA A 98 -2.54 -7.70 14.19
C ALA A 98 -1.88 -6.84 13.10
N LEU A 99 -2.20 -7.18 11.85
CA LEU A 99 -1.65 -6.57 10.64
C LEU A 99 -2.77 -6.44 9.61
N SER A 100 -2.93 -5.24 9.06
CA SER A 100 -3.85 -4.99 7.93
C SER A 100 -3.09 -4.33 6.80
N HIS A 101 -3.17 -4.91 5.61
CA HIS A 101 -2.69 -4.30 4.39
C HIS A 101 -3.70 -3.27 3.89
N LEU A 102 -3.21 -2.09 3.50
CA LEU A 102 -4.06 -0.99 3.04
C LEU A 102 -4.15 -0.96 1.52
N ILE A 103 -3.01 -0.85 0.85
CA ILE A 103 -2.92 -0.82 -0.61
C ILE A 103 -1.48 -1.07 -1.06
N ALA A 104 -1.32 -1.57 -2.28
CA ALA A 104 -0.05 -1.58 -2.97
C ALA A 104 0.07 -0.41 -3.97
N ILE A 105 1.29 0.11 -4.15
CA ILE A 105 1.60 1.21 -5.08
C ILE A 105 2.64 0.75 -6.09
N SER A 106 2.23 0.60 -7.34
CA SER A 106 3.06 0.19 -8.48
C SER A 106 3.89 1.35 -9.01
N MET A 107 5.17 1.09 -9.31
CA MET A 107 6.17 2.09 -9.68
C MET A 107 6.81 1.79 -11.04
N ASP A 108 7.01 2.83 -11.85
CA ASP A 108 7.80 2.72 -13.09
C ASP A 108 9.32 2.70 -12.80
N PRO A 109 10.16 2.33 -13.79
CA PRO A 109 11.62 2.35 -13.67
C PRO A 109 12.24 3.74 -13.39
N ARG A 110 11.48 4.82 -13.53
CA ARG A 110 11.93 6.19 -13.24
C ARG A 110 11.62 6.60 -11.79
N GLY A 111 10.85 5.79 -11.06
CA GLY A 111 10.46 6.02 -9.67
C GLY A 111 9.16 6.81 -9.51
N PHE A 112 8.28 6.81 -10.51
CA PHE A 112 6.94 7.41 -10.44
C PHE A 112 5.84 6.35 -10.26
N PRO A 113 4.76 6.67 -9.53
CA PRO A 113 3.65 5.76 -9.37
C PRO A 113 2.87 5.63 -10.68
N ILE A 114 2.51 4.40 -11.04
CA ILE A 114 1.73 4.09 -12.25
C ILE A 114 0.39 3.43 -11.95
N GLY A 115 0.24 2.82 -10.77
CA GLY A 115 -1.01 2.19 -10.39
C GLY A 115 -1.13 1.93 -8.89
N LEU A 116 -2.35 1.71 -8.45
CA LEU A 116 -2.69 1.17 -7.13
C LEU A 116 -3.36 -0.18 -7.32
N PHE A 117 -3.13 -1.12 -6.41
CA PHE A 117 -3.83 -2.39 -6.44
C PHE A 117 -4.08 -2.98 -5.06
N ALA A 118 -5.16 -3.75 -4.97
CA ALA A 118 -5.51 -4.55 -3.82
C ALA A 118 -5.22 -6.02 -4.12
N THR A 119 -4.79 -6.74 -3.10
CA THR A 119 -4.42 -8.16 -3.20
C THR A 119 -5.37 -9.01 -2.36
N ASN A 120 -5.27 -10.32 -2.54
CA ASN A 120 -5.83 -11.27 -1.60
C ASN A 120 -4.90 -11.43 -0.37
N ARG A 121 -5.44 -11.99 0.71
CA ARG A 121 -4.77 -12.17 2.00
C ARG A 121 -3.49 -13.00 1.88
N TRP A 122 -3.49 -14.08 1.12
CA TRP A 122 -2.29 -14.94 0.99
C TRP A 122 -1.05 -14.21 0.49
N VAL A 123 -1.22 -13.08 -0.21
CA VAL A 123 -0.11 -12.26 -0.71
C VAL A 123 0.60 -11.53 0.43
N THR A 124 -0.13 -11.12 1.45
CA THR A 124 0.33 -10.21 2.49
C THR A 124 0.38 -10.84 3.88
N ALA A 125 -0.20 -12.03 4.04
CA ALA A 125 -0.41 -12.74 5.30
C ALA A 125 -1.10 -11.86 6.38
N GLU A 126 -1.89 -10.87 5.95
CA GLU A 126 -2.63 -9.99 6.84
C GLU A 126 -3.75 -10.74 7.57
N ALA A 127 -4.33 -10.09 8.58
CA ALA A 127 -5.69 -10.41 8.99
C ALA A 127 -6.65 -9.62 8.11
N TRP A 128 -7.73 -10.27 7.68
CA TRP A 128 -8.66 -9.63 6.76
C TRP A 128 -9.65 -8.73 7.51
N TYR A 129 -9.61 -7.44 7.24
CA TYR A 129 -10.61 -6.48 7.73
C TYR A 129 -11.52 -6.05 6.59
N ARG A 130 -12.79 -5.74 6.89
CA ARG A 130 -13.75 -5.29 5.88
C ARG A 130 -13.33 -3.96 5.28
N ALA A 131 -13.69 -3.74 4.03
CA ALA A 131 -13.35 -2.53 3.29
C ALA A 131 -13.66 -1.25 4.07
N ALA A 132 -14.85 -1.16 4.69
CA ALA A 132 -15.24 0.00 5.49
C ALA A 132 -14.25 0.30 6.63
N ASP A 133 -13.81 -0.73 7.36
CA ASP A 133 -12.84 -0.58 8.44
C ASP A 133 -11.47 -0.17 7.89
N VAL A 134 -11.02 -0.79 6.79
CA VAL A 134 -9.74 -0.47 6.16
C VAL A 134 -9.72 0.96 5.61
N ILE A 135 -10.83 1.43 5.02
CA ILE A 135 -10.97 2.80 4.52
C ILE A 135 -10.82 3.83 5.63
N ASP A 136 -11.41 3.57 6.79
CA ASP A 136 -11.27 4.44 7.98
C ASP A 136 -9.84 4.38 8.54
N MET A 137 -9.19 3.22 8.43
CA MET A 137 -7.79 3.03 8.82
C MET A 137 -6.80 3.76 7.91
N VAL A 138 -7.11 4.00 6.62
CA VAL A 138 -6.20 4.72 5.70
C VAL A 138 -5.74 6.08 6.24
N ASP A 139 -6.61 6.80 6.96
CA ASP A 139 -6.26 8.12 7.53
C ASP A 139 -5.23 8.06 8.67
N ARG A 140 -5.03 6.87 9.24
CA ARG A 140 -4.08 6.63 10.34
C ARG A 140 -2.68 6.34 9.83
N PHE A 141 -2.54 5.96 8.57
CA PHE A 141 -1.25 5.68 7.98
C PHE A 141 -0.37 6.93 7.93
N ARG A 142 0.81 6.85 8.54
CA ARG A 142 1.81 7.92 8.50
C ARG A 142 3.20 7.37 8.79
N ILE A 143 4.18 7.82 8.01
CA ILE A 143 5.60 7.66 8.29
C ILE A 143 6.19 9.05 8.44
N ASP A 144 6.56 9.44 9.66
CA ASP A 144 7.00 10.80 10.00
C ASP A 144 8.47 10.88 10.42
N HIS A 145 9.18 9.75 10.43
CA HIS A 145 10.63 9.74 10.64
C HIS A 145 11.43 9.95 9.35
N ALA A 146 12.72 10.27 9.49
CA ALA A 146 13.62 10.59 8.37
C ALA A 146 14.32 9.39 7.72
N ASN A 147 14.39 8.24 8.40
CA ASN A 147 15.12 7.06 7.91
C ASN A 147 14.27 6.21 6.95
N PRO A 148 14.83 5.62 5.88
CA PRO A 148 16.15 5.89 5.28
C PRO A 148 16.14 7.16 4.45
N SER A 149 14.97 7.64 4.03
CA SER A 149 14.83 8.86 3.25
C SER A 149 13.58 9.63 3.63
N TRP A 150 13.79 10.80 4.25
CA TRP A 150 12.72 11.69 4.68
C TRP A 150 11.78 12.10 3.53
N PRO A 151 12.27 12.45 2.31
CA PRO A 151 11.40 12.67 1.16
C PRO A 151 10.55 11.45 0.78
N THR A 152 11.11 10.24 0.79
CA THR A 152 10.33 9.04 0.43
C THR A 152 9.24 8.72 1.45
N ASN A 153 9.53 8.89 2.75
CA ASN A 153 8.54 8.66 3.81
C ASN A 153 7.39 9.67 3.75
N ARG A 154 7.70 10.95 3.52
CA ARG A 154 6.69 12.01 3.33
C ARG A 154 5.88 11.80 2.07
N TRP A 155 6.53 11.40 0.98
CA TRP A 155 5.87 11.00 -0.26
C TRP A 155 4.88 9.85 -0.02
N MET A 156 5.27 8.81 0.72
CA MET A 156 4.41 7.67 1.03
C MET A 156 3.13 8.09 1.77
N THR A 157 3.29 8.86 2.86
CA THR A 157 2.15 9.40 3.61
C THR A 157 1.25 10.28 2.72
N ALA A 158 1.85 11.11 1.88
CA ALA A 158 1.10 11.99 0.99
C ALA A 158 0.35 11.24 -0.12
N MET A 159 0.88 10.12 -0.64
CA MET A 159 0.19 9.26 -1.60
C MET A 159 -1.10 8.69 -1.02
N MET A 160 -1.05 8.20 0.22
CA MET A 160 -2.24 7.68 0.92
C MET A 160 -3.32 8.76 1.06
N CYS A 161 -2.93 10.01 1.32
CA CYS A 161 -3.88 11.13 1.41
C CYS A 161 -4.40 11.60 0.04
N LEU A 162 -3.56 11.68 -0.99
CA LEU A 162 -3.95 12.19 -2.31
C LEU A 162 -4.89 11.24 -3.04
N PHE A 163 -4.63 9.93 -2.94
CA PHE A 163 -5.37 8.87 -3.62
C PHE A 163 -6.37 8.14 -2.73
N LYS A 164 -6.70 8.68 -1.54
CA LYS A 164 -7.70 8.09 -0.64
C LYS A 164 -9.01 7.68 -1.35
N PRO A 165 -9.60 8.49 -2.27
CA PRO A 165 -10.80 8.08 -2.98
C PRO A 165 -10.61 6.81 -3.84
N GLN A 166 -9.47 6.69 -4.53
CA GLN A 166 -9.13 5.54 -5.35
C GLN A 166 -8.82 4.30 -4.49
N ILE A 167 -8.12 4.49 -3.36
CA ILE A 167 -7.87 3.42 -2.39
C ILE A 167 -9.21 2.88 -1.85
N ALA A 168 -10.14 3.76 -1.48
CA ALA A 168 -11.46 3.35 -1.01
C ALA A 168 -12.23 2.55 -2.06
N ALA A 169 -12.25 3.02 -3.31
CA ALA A 169 -12.90 2.30 -4.40
C ALA A 169 -12.27 0.91 -4.64
N LEU A 170 -10.95 0.79 -4.55
CA LEU A 170 -10.25 -0.50 -4.67
C LEU A 170 -10.56 -1.44 -3.50
N LEU A 171 -10.69 -0.94 -2.28
CA LEU A 171 -11.03 -1.74 -1.11
C LEU A 171 -12.47 -2.26 -1.17
N GLU A 172 -13.42 -1.41 -1.58
CA GLU A 172 -14.81 -1.85 -1.82
C GLU A 172 -14.87 -2.89 -2.95
N HIS A 173 -14.11 -2.67 -4.03
CA HIS A 173 -14.01 -3.63 -5.12
C HIS A 173 -13.38 -4.95 -4.69
N ARG A 174 -12.33 -4.91 -3.87
CA ARG A 174 -11.67 -6.10 -3.30
C ARG A 174 -12.66 -6.99 -2.57
N ASP A 175 -13.46 -6.42 -1.66
CA ASP A 175 -14.46 -7.18 -0.92
C ASP A 175 -15.54 -7.75 -1.86
N ALA A 176 -15.98 -6.98 -2.86
CA ALA A 176 -16.94 -7.46 -3.85
C ALA A 176 -16.40 -8.62 -4.72
N VAL A 177 -15.11 -8.58 -5.07
CA VAL A 177 -14.44 -9.66 -5.81
C VAL A 177 -14.31 -10.91 -4.95
N VAL A 178 -13.91 -10.77 -3.69
CA VAL A 178 -13.85 -11.90 -2.73
C VAL A 178 -15.24 -12.52 -2.54
N ASP A 179 -16.28 -11.71 -2.36
CA ASP A 179 -17.67 -12.18 -2.21
C ASP A 179 -18.19 -12.89 -3.46
N ALA A 180 -17.77 -12.46 -4.66
CA ALA A 180 -18.10 -13.14 -5.90
C ALA A 180 -17.33 -14.47 -6.01
N TRP A 181 -16.04 -14.47 -5.69
CA TRP A 181 -15.18 -15.65 -5.75
C TRP A 181 -15.68 -16.78 -4.86
N VAL A 182 -16.12 -16.47 -3.64
CA VAL A 182 -16.72 -17.45 -2.71
C VAL A 182 -17.95 -18.13 -3.31
N LYS A 183 -18.77 -17.41 -4.09
CA LYS A 183 -19.96 -17.97 -4.74
C LYS A 183 -19.61 -18.89 -5.90
N ASP A 184 -18.57 -18.53 -6.64
CA ASP A 184 -18.12 -19.27 -7.83
C ASP A 184 -17.26 -20.50 -7.45
N HIS A 185 -16.60 -20.47 -6.29
CA HIS A 185 -15.69 -21.51 -5.80
C HIS A 185 -16.08 -22.02 -4.39
N PRO A 186 -17.26 -22.66 -4.24
CA PRO A 186 -17.74 -23.10 -2.94
C PRO A 186 -16.81 -24.16 -2.33
N GLY A 187 -16.47 -23.98 -1.06
CA GLY A 187 -15.62 -24.91 -0.30
C GLY A 187 -14.11 -24.68 -0.48
N VAL A 188 -13.72 -23.68 -1.26
CA VAL A 188 -12.34 -23.19 -1.32
C VAL A 188 -12.16 -22.10 -0.26
N ASP A 189 -11.02 -22.12 0.44
CA ASP A 189 -10.63 -20.99 1.29
C ASP A 189 -10.23 -19.81 0.40
N VAL A 190 -11.14 -18.85 0.23
CA VAL A 190 -10.93 -17.68 -0.63
C VAL A 190 -9.72 -16.87 -0.20
N TYR A 191 -9.37 -16.83 1.09
CA TYR A 191 -8.24 -16.03 1.59
C TYR A 191 -6.88 -16.64 1.22
N GLU A 192 -6.87 -17.95 0.93
CA GLU A 192 -5.67 -18.73 0.59
C GLU A 192 -5.66 -19.24 -0.86
N ASP A 193 -6.65 -18.86 -1.67
CA ASP A 193 -6.73 -19.27 -3.06
C ASP A 193 -5.68 -18.53 -3.92
N ARG A 194 -4.68 -19.30 -4.38
CA ARG A 194 -3.57 -18.82 -5.21
C ARG A 194 -3.99 -18.39 -6.61
N GLU A 195 -5.19 -18.75 -7.06
CA GLU A 195 -5.74 -18.26 -8.32
C GLU A 195 -6.26 -16.81 -8.21
N LEU A 196 -6.51 -16.33 -6.99
CA LEU A 196 -6.94 -14.95 -6.72
C LEU A 196 -5.78 -14.17 -6.08
N GLU A 197 -4.82 -13.68 -6.88
CA GLU A 197 -3.66 -12.89 -6.40
C GLU A 197 -4.02 -11.40 -6.20
N VAL A 198 -4.48 -10.76 -7.26
CA VAL A 198 -4.87 -9.34 -7.31
C VAL A 198 -6.37 -9.25 -7.46
N THR A 199 -7.01 -8.52 -6.55
CA THR A 199 -8.48 -8.34 -6.54
C THR A 199 -8.92 -7.09 -7.30
N GLY A 200 -8.02 -6.13 -7.51
CA GLY A 200 -8.31 -4.94 -8.31
C GLY A 200 -7.08 -4.09 -8.56
N TRP A 201 -7.06 -3.38 -9.69
CA TRP A 201 -5.97 -2.47 -10.07
C TRP A 201 -6.56 -1.20 -10.71
N LEU A 202 -5.97 -0.03 -10.41
CA LEU A 202 -6.31 1.24 -11.03
C LEU A 202 -5.03 2.00 -11.45
N PRO A 203 -4.99 2.59 -12.66
CA PRO A 203 -3.90 3.47 -13.04
C PRO A 203 -3.98 4.77 -12.23
N VAL A 204 -2.83 5.34 -11.88
CA VAL A 204 -2.77 6.64 -11.19
C VAL A 204 -1.77 7.59 -11.84
N SER A 205 -2.11 8.87 -11.79
CA SER A 205 -1.23 9.98 -12.17
C SER A 205 -1.36 11.08 -11.14
N VAL A 206 -0.23 11.45 -10.51
CA VAL A 206 -0.18 12.53 -9.50
C VAL A 206 -0.65 13.85 -10.11
N ASP A 207 -0.23 14.15 -11.35
CA ASP A 207 -0.55 15.40 -12.03
C ASP A 207 -2.03 15.49 -12.36
N GLU A 208 -2.62 14.41 -12.89
CA GLU A 208 -4.05 14.36 -13.22
C GLU A 208 -4.92 14.47 -11.96
N GLN A 209 -4.54 13.74 -10.89
CA GLN A 209 -5.26 13.80 -9.63
C GLN A 209 -5.15 15.20 -8.98
N LEU A 210 -3.99 15.84 -9.04
CA LEU A 210 -3.83 17.22 -8.59
C LEU A 210 -4.68 18.21 -9.38
N ALA A 211 -4.75 18.04 -10.71
CA ALA A 211 -5.61 18.86 -11.55
C ALA A 211 -7.09 18.68 -11.19
N ALA A 212 -7.54 17.44 -10.97
CA ALA A 212 -8.91 17.13 -10.55
C ALA A 212 -9.24 17.75 -9.17
N VAL A 213 -8.34 17.61 -8.19
CA VAL A 213 -8.51 18.22 -6.86
C VAL A 213 -8.58 19.75 -6.94
N ARG A 214 -7.76 20.39 -7.77
CA ARG A 214 -7.82 21.84 -7.98
C ARG A 214 -9.14 22.28 -8.60
N ALA A 215 -9.61 21.54 -9.61
CA ALA A 215 -10.88 21.84 -10.27
C ALA A 215 -12.08 21.71 -9.31
N ALA A 216 -12.05 20.72 -8.40
CA ALA A 216 -13.09 20.53 -7.39
C ALA A 216 -13.11 21.61 -6.28
N LEU A 217 -12.03 22.38 -6.13
CA LEU A 217 -11.92 23.46 -5.14
C LEU A 217 -12.14 24.86 -5.73
N ALA A 218 -12.29 24.96 -7.06
CA ALA A 218 -12.52 26.21 -7.79
C ALA A 218 -14.01 26.57 -7.82
#